data_AF-A0A078H4M4-F1
#
_entry.id   AF-A0A078H4M4-F1
#
_cell.length_a   1.000
_cell.length_b   1.000
_cell.length_c   1.000
_cell.angle_alpha   90.00
_cell.angle_beta   90.00
_cell.angle_gamma   90.00
#
_symmetry.space_group_name_H-M   'P 1'
#
loop_
_entity.id
_entity.type
_entity.pdbx_description
1 polymer ?
#
loop_
_entity_poly.entity_id
_entity_poly.type
_entity_poly.pdbx_seq_one_letter_code
_entity_poly.pdbx_strand_id
1 'polypeptide(L)'
;MDEVMTVADAGGVNRALYGSSPPSQNLLPHNLPIFSAFLALALAQFLKVFTNWYKEKRWDSKRMLSSGGMPSSHSATVTALALSIGLEEGAGAPAFAIALVLACVVMYDASGVRLHAGRQAELLNQIVCEFPPEHPLSTVKPLRELLGHTPIQVVAGAILGCVVAYLMRSTS
;
A
#
# COMPACT_ATOMS: atom_id res chain seq x y z
N MET A 1 -74.10 -8.22 -6.74
CA MET A 1 -75.11 -9.08 -6.09
C MET A 1 -75.18 -10.37 -6.89
N ASP A 2 -74.05 -11.08 -7.04
CA ASP A 2 -73.36 -11.88 -6.01
C ASP A 2 -74.20 -13.13 -5.74
N GLU A 3 -73.74 -14.37 -5.77
CA GLU A 3 -72.43 -15.04 -5.77
C GLU A 3 -72.78 -16.51 -6.05
N VAL A 4 -72.00 -17.29 -6.82
CA VAL A 4 -71.76 -18.69 -6.42
C VAL A 4 -70.47 -19.24 -7.04
N MET A 5 -69.67 -19.86 -6.16
CA MET A 5 -68.97 -21.14 -6.33
C MET A 5 -67.44 -21.09 -6.35
N THR A 6 -66.89 -21.20 -5.13
CA THR A 6 -65.50 -21.57 -4.83
C THR A 6 -65.32 -23.07 -4.95
N VAL A 7 -64.39 -23.54 -5.81
CA VAL A 7 -63.73 -24.86 -5.75
C VAL A 7 -62.35 -24.66 -6.43
N ALA A 8 -61.27 -24.42 -5.69
CA ALA A 8 -60.29 -25.42 -5.25
C ALA A 8 -59.84 -26.39 -6.36
N ASP A 9 -58.65 -26.20 -6.92
CA ASP A 9 -57.75 -27.34 -7.05
C ASP A 9 -56.28 -26.95 -7.19
N ALA A 10 -55.47 -27.72 -6.47
CA ALA A 10 -54.03 -27.68 -6.44
C ALA A 10 -53.46 -28.62 -7.50
N GLY A 11 -52.31 -28.26 -8.08
CA GLY A 11 -51.42 -29.24 -8.74
C GLY A 11 -50.91 -28.82 -10.12
N GLY A 12 -49.59 -28.74 -10.26
CA GLY A 12 -48.87 -28.50 -11.52
C GLY A 12 -47.78 -27.46 -11.36
N VAL A 13 -46.74 -27.71 -10.57
CA VAL A 13 -45.49 -28.36 -11.05
C VAL A 13 -44.89 -27.65 -12.27
N ASN A 14 -43.76 -26.98 -12.01
CA ASN A 14 -42.65 -26.70 -12.94
C ASN A 14 -42.95 -25.85 -14.17
N ARG A 15 -42.94 -24.51 -13.99
CA ARG A 15 -42.48 -23.60 -15.04
C ARG A 15 -41.13 -23.00 -14.67
N ALA A 16 -40.16 -23.90 -14.49
CA ALA A 16 -38.74 -23.60 -14.58
C ALA A 16 -38.45 -23.19 -16.02
N LEU A 17 -38.51 -21.89 -16.32
CA LEU A 17 -38.09 -21.29 -17.60
C LEU A 17 -37.89 -19.77 -17.43
N TYR A 18 -37.22 -19.37 -16.35
CA TYR A 18 -36.33 -18.22 -16.41
C TYR A 18 -34.95 -18.78 -16.11
N GLY A 19 -34.14 -18.88 -17.17
CA GLY A 19 -32.72 -19.14 -17.03
C GLY A 19 -32.12 -18.02 -16.19
N SER A 20 -32.05 -18.25 -14.88
CA SER A 20 -31.05 -17.58 -14.06
C SER A 20 -29.73 -18.15 -14.52
N SER A 21 -29.08 -17.44 -15.45
CA SER A 21 -27.63 -17.50 -15.62
C SER A 21 -27.02 -17.65 -14.23
N PRO A 22 -26.08 -18.60 -14.01
CA PRO A 22 -25.46 -18.71 -12.71
C PRO A 22 -24.92 -17.33 -12.35
N PRO A 23 -25.10 -16.84 -11.12
CA PRO A 23 -24.40 -15.63 -10.71
C PRO A 23 -22.93 -15.93 -10.99
N SER A 24 -22.32 -15.15 -11.89
CA SER A 24 -20.88 -15.09 -12.02
C SER A 24 -20.39 -14.92 -10.59
N GLN A 25 -19.80 -15.98 -10.03
CA GLN A 25 -19.24 -15.88 -8.70
C GLN A 25 -18.14 -14.84 -8.84
N ASN A 26 -18.43 -13.61 -8.45
CA ASN A 26 -17.46 -12.54 -8.38
C ASN A 26 -16.40 -13.04 -7.41
N LEU A 27 -15.37 -13.69 -7.94
CA LEU A 27 -14.20 -14.18 -7.22
C LEU A 27 -13.30 -12.98 -6.91
N LEU A 28 -13.90 -11.91 -6.44
CA LEU A 28 -13.27 -10.63 -6.20
C LEU A 28 -13.50 -10.25 -4.75
N PRO A 29 -12.46 -9.70 -4.11
CA PRO A 29 -12.54 -9.35 -2.72
C PRO A 29 -13.56 -8.23 -2.50
N HIS A 30 -14.40 -8.40 -1.49
CA HIS A 30 -15.42 -7.45 -1.02
C HIS A 30 -14.87 -6.05 -0.62
N ASN A 31 -13.54 -5.82 -0.69
CA ASN A 31 -12.88 -4.56 -0.35
C ASN A 31 -11.63 -4.31 -1.23
N LEU A 32 -11.83 -4.01 -2.51
CA LEU A 32 -10.73 -3.80 -3.48
C LEU A 32 -9.65 -2.80 -3.02
N PRO A 33 -9.94 -1.69 -2.31
CA PRO A 33 -8.91 -0.73 -1.91
C PRO A 33 -7.94 -1.32 -0.88
N ILE A 34 -8.44 -2.15 0.04
CA ILE A 34 -7.62 -2.83 1.04
C ILE A 34 -6.71 -3.84 0.34
N PHE A 35 -7.27 -4.66 -0.55
CA PHE A 35 -6.47 -5.67 -1.27
C PHE A 35 -5.41 -5.01 -2.17
N SER A 36 -5.75 -3.92 -2.84
CA SER A 36 -4.80 -3.14 -3.65
C SER A 36 -3.67 -2.57 -2.79
N ALA A 37 -3.99 -2.04 -1.61
CA ALA A 37 -3.00 -1.50 -0.67
C ALA A 37 -2.03 -2.57 -0.15
N PHE A 38 -2.55 -3.72 0.29
CA PHE A 38 -1.73 -4.85 0.77
C PHE A 38 -0.91 -5.49 -0.35
N LEU A 39 -1.47 -5.63 -1.55
CA LEU A 39 -0.74 -6.16 -2.70
C LEU A 39 0.40 -5.22 -3.10
N ALA A 40 0.14 -3.91 -3.16
CA ALA A 40 1.18 -2.91 -3.44
C ALA A 40 2.27 -2.91 -2.36
N LEU A 41 1.89 -3.08 -1.08
CA LEU A 41 2.84 -3.23 0.02
C LEU A 41 3.74 -4.45 -0.19
N ALA A 42 3.14 -5.62 -0.45
CA ALA A 42 3.86 -6.87 -0.64
C ALA A 42 4.80 -6.81 -1.86
N LEU A 43 4.32 -6.28 -2.98
CA LEU A 43 5.12 -6.11 -4.19
C LEU A 43 6.28 -5.14 -3.98
N ALA A 44 6.06 -4.02 -3.27
CA ALA A 44 7.12 -3.08 -2.98
C ALA A 44 8.21 -3.69 -2.08
N GLN A 45 7.82 -4.48 -1.08
CA GLN A 45 8.78 -5.20 -0.23
C GLN A 45 9.54 -6.26 -1.04
N PHE A 46 8.86 -7.02 -1.89
CA PHE A 46 9.49 -8.01 -2.76
C PHE A 46 10.49 -7.37 -3.74
N LEU A 47 10.09 -6.30 -4.42
CA LEU A 47 10.96 -5.54 -5.32
C LEU A 47 12.15 -4.92 -4.59
N LYS A 48 11.99 -4.51 -3.33
CA LYS A 48 13.10 -4.02 -2.51
C LYS A 48 14.16 -5.10 -2.27
N VAL A 49 13.75 -6.35 -2.00
CA VAL A 49 14.70 -7.47 -1.86
C VAL A 49 15.47 -7.69 -3.16
N PHE A 50 14.76 -7.71 -4.28
CA PHE A 50 15.37 -7.93 -5.59
C PHE A 50 16.34 -6.82 -6.01
N THR A 51 15.93 -5.55 -5.85
CA THR A 51 16.79 -4.40 -6.17
C THR A 51 18.02 -4.31 -5.27
N ASN A 52 17.90 -4.66 -3.99
CA ASN A 52 19.03 -4.69 -3.07
C ASN A 52 20.03 -5.80 -3.45
N TRP A 53 19.52 -7.00 -3.76
CA TRP A 53 20.35 -8.10 -4.24
C TRP A 53 21.08 -7.76 -5.55
N TYR A 54 20.39 -7.15 -6.51
CA TYR A 54 20.99 -6.75 -7.80
C TYR A 54 22.07 -5.69 -7.64
N LYS A 55 21.86 -4.69 -6.79
CA LYS A 55 22.84 -3.60 -6.56
C LYS A 55 24.07 -4.03 -5.79
N GLU A 56 23.88 -4.79 -4.70
CA GLU A 56 24.98 -5.03 -3.76
C GLU A 56 25.74 -6.33 -4.05
N LYS A 57 25.20 -7.22 -4.90
CA LYS A 57 25.73 -8.57 -5.19
C LYS A 57 26.10 -9.38 -3.93
N ARG A 58 25.62 -8.95 -2.77
CA ARG A 58 25.87 -9.49 -1.44
C ARG A 58 24.54 -9.54 -0.72
N TRP A 59 24.25 -10.67 -0.11
CA TRP A 59 23.02 -10.86 0.64
C TRP A 59 23.19 -10.26 2.03
N ASP A 60 22.72 -9.02 2.24
CA ASP A 60 22.67 -8.40 3.56
C ASP A 60 21.21 -8.34 4.07
N SER A 61 20.75 -9.42 4.71
CA SER A 61 19.42 -9.52 5.33
C SER A 61 19.15 -8.39 6.32
N LYS A 62 20.20 -7.81 6.93
CA LYS A 62 20.07 -6.74 7.92
C LYS A 62 19.61 -5.43 7.28
N ARG A 63 19.90 -5.25 5.99
CA ARG A 63 19.50 -4.09 5.19
C ARG A 63 18.05 -4.18 4.69
N MET A 64 17.48 -5.39 4.62
CA MET A 64 16.06 -5.59 4.27
C MET A 64 15.09 -4.96 5.29
N LEU A 65 15.48 -4.89 6.57
CA LEU A 65 14.74 -4.20 7.62
C LEU A 65 15.26 -2.77 7.89
N SER A 66 16.25 -2.30 7.14
CA SER A 66 16.72 -0.93 7.28
C SER A 66 15.70 0.04 6.67
N SER A 67 15.60 1.25 7.23
CA SER A 67 14.83 2.32 6.62
C SER A 67 15.51 2.71 5.30
N GLY A 68 14.75 2.77 4.20
CA GLY A 68 15.26 3.06 2.85
C GLY A 68 15.06 1.95 1.81
N GLY A 69 15.49 2.21 0.57
CA GLY A 69 15.42 1.28 -0.58
C GLY A 69 14.36 1.67 -1.64
N MET A 70 14.51 1.16 -2.87
CA MET A 70 13.59 1.41 -3.98
C MET A 70 12.79 0.13 -4.29
N PRO A 71 11.46 0.21 -4.55
CA PRO A 71 10.56 1.35 -4.40
C PRO A 71 10.11 1.57 -2.93
N SER A 72 9.59 2.76 -2.62
CA SER A 72 9.02 3.05 -1.29
C SER A 72 7.72 2.27 -1.07
N SER A 73 7.70 1.38 -0.08
CA SER A 73 6.53 0.57 0.26
C SER A 73 5.39 1.41 0.84
N HIS A 74 5.70 2.40 1.68
CA HIS A 74 4.70 3.30 2.27
C HIS A 74 3.99 4.10 1.17
N SER A 75 4.76 4.62 0.22
CA SER A 75 4.23 5.36 -0.93
C SER A 75 3.39 4.47 -1.84
N ALA A 76 3.85 3.24 -2.14
CA ALA A 76 3.08 2.29 -2.93
C ALA A 76 1.73 1.94 -2.28
N THR A 77 1.70 1.69 -0.98
CA THR A 77 0.48 1.34 -0.25
C THR A 77 -0.54 2.47 -0.25
N VAL A 78 -0.14 3.69 0.12
CA VAL A 78 -1.09 4.81 0.24
C VAL A 78 -1.58 5.29 -1.12
N THR A 79 -0.73 5.24 -2.15
CA THR A 79 -1.15 5.61 -3.51
C THR A 79 -2.07 4.55 -4.11
N ALA A 80 -1.81 3.25 -3.88
CA ALA A 80 -2.72 2.20 -4.29
C ALA A 80 -4.08 2.33 -3.61
N LEU A 81 -4.11 2.60 -2.30
CA LEU A 81 -5.36 2.82 -1.56
C LEU A 81 -6.14 4.00 -2.12
N ALA A 82 -5.50 5.16 -2.25
CA ALA A 82 -6.15 6.38 -2.74
C ALA A 82 -6.68 6.21 -4.18
N LEU A 83 -5.87 5.61 -5.08
CA LEU A 83 -6.31 5.39 -6.45
C LEU A 83 -7.45 4.37 -6.54
N SER A 84 -7.39 3.28 -5.78
CA SER A 84 -8.49 2.30 -5.74
C SER A 84 -9.79 2.93 -5.25
N ILE A 85 -9.78 3.73 -4.17
CA ILE A 85 -10.97 4.46 -3.72
C ILE A 85 -11.46 5.41 -4.81
N GLY A 86 -10.55 6.13 -5.47
CA GLY A 86 -10.91 7.05 -6.57
C GLY A 86 -11.51 6.34 -7.78
N LEU A 87 -11.10 5.10 -8.07
CA LEU A 87 -11.64 4.28 -9.15
C LEU A 87 -12.97 3.61 -8.79
N GLU A 88 -13.22 3.31 -7.51
CA GLU A 88 -14.45 2.68 -7.05
C GLU A 88 -15.56 3.68 -6.73
N GLU A 89 -15.26 4.70 -5.94
CA GLU A 89 -16.23 5.67 -5.43
C GLU A 89 -16.21 7.00 -6.22
N GLY A 90 -15.17 7.21 -7.04
CA GLY A 90 -14.97 8.44 -7.81
C GLY A 90 -14.15 9.50 -7.07
N ALA A 91 -13.56 10.42 -7.85
CA ALA A 91 -12.73 11.49 -7.30
C ALA A 91 -13.50 12.55 -6.49
N GLY A 92 -14.84 12.59 -6.60
CA GLY A 92 -15.69 13.47 -5.81
C GLY A 92 -16.06 12.93 -4.43
N ALA A 93 -15.70 11.67 -4.12
CA ALA A 93 -16.07 11.04 -2.86
C ALA A 93 -15.25 11.60 -1.69
N PRO A 94 -15.87 11.84 -0.51
CA PRO A 94 -15.15 12.25 0.70
C PRO A 94 -14.03 11.27 1.10
N ALA A 95 -14.25 9.97 0.89
CA ALA A 95 -13.26 8.93 1.15
C ALA A 95 -12.00 9.10 0.29
N PHE A 96 -12.14 9.44 -0.98
CA PHE A 96 -11.02 9.72 -1.87
C PHE A 96 -10.22 10.93 -1.39
N ALA A 97 -10.90 12.01 -1.00
CA ALA A 97 -10.24 13.21 -0.49
C ALA A 97 -9.41 12.92 0.76
N ILE A 98 -9.96 12.17 1.72
CA ILE A 98 -9.25 11.75 2.94
C ILE A 98 -8.04 10.88 2.57
N ALA A 99 -8.22 9.88 1.70
CA ALA A 99 -7.15 8.97 1.30
C ALA A 99 -6.02 9.69 0.55
N LEU A 100 -6.35 10.65 -0.32
CA LEU A 100 -5.37 11.45 -1.06
C LEU A 100 -4.55 12.35 -0.12
N VAL A 101 -5.20 13.04 0.81
CA VAL A 101 -4.50 13.87 1.80
C VAL A 101 -3.59 13.00 2.68
N LEU A 102 -4.08 11.85 3.14
CA LEU A 102 -3.28 10.89 3.91
C LEU A 102 -2.08 10.40 3.10
N ALA A 103 -2.26 10.10 1.81
CA ALA A 103 -1.18 9.69 0.93
C ALA A 103 -0.10 10.78 0.82
N CYS A 104 -0.48 12.05 0.65
CA CYS A 104 0.46 13.17 0.63
C CYS A 104 1.25 13.28 1.95
N VAL A 105 0.58 13.18 3.10
CA VAL A 105 1.24 13.26 4.42
C VAL A 105 2.23 12.12 4.61
N VAL A 106 1.84 10.89 4.29
CA VAL A 106 2.72 9.71 4.44
C VAL A 106 3.92 9.78 3.49
N MET A 107 3.71 10.23 2.25
CA MET A 107 4.80 10.42 1.28
C MET A 107 5.78 11.52 1.72
N TYR A 108 5.27 12.62 2.29
CA TYR A 108 6.09 13.69 2.83
C TYR A 108 6.90 13.25 4.06
N ASP A 109 6.29 12.54 5.02
CA ASP A 109 7.00 12.00 6.19
C ASP A 109 8.10 11.00 5.78
N ALA A 110 7.79 10.13 4.80
CA ALA A 110 8.73 9.14 4.30
C ALA A 110 9.98 9.76 3.63
N SER A 111 9.85 10.94 3.00
CA SER A 111 10.94 11.57 2.22
C SER A 111 11.58 12.80 2.86
N GLY A 112 10.83 13.60 3.60
CA GLY A 112 11.30 14.83 4.22
C GLY A 112 11.86 14.59 5.61
N VAL A 113 10.96 14.42 6.59
CA VAL A 113 11.29 14.44 8.02
C VAL A 113 12.34 13.37 8.37
N ARG A 114 12.15 12.14 7.88
CA ARG A 114 13.04 11.01 8.21
C ARG A 114 14.40 11.14 7.55
N LEU A 115 14.48 11.68 6.33
CA LEU A 115 15.74 11.91 5.63
C LEU A 115 16.58 12.98 6.32
N HIS A 116 15.95 14.05 6.79
CA HIS A 116 16.64 15.09 7.57
C HIS A 116 17.12 14.57 8.92
N ALA A 117 16.32 13.75 9.62
CA ALA A 117 16.76 13.10 10.85
C ALA A 117 17.96 12.15 10.62
N GLY A 118 18.01 11.44 9.49
CA GLY A 118 19.15 10.63 9.08
C GLY A 118 20.43 11.44 8.88
N ARG A 119 20.33 12.58 8.17
CA ARG A 119 21.47 13.50 7.98
C ARG A 119 21.96 14.10 9.28
N GLN A 120 21.04 14.43 10.20
CA GLN A 120 21.41 14.90 11.54
C GLN A 120 22.13 13.81 12.33
N ALA A 121 21.66 12.56 12.25
CA ALA A 121 22.32 11.42 12.88
C ALA A 121 23.74 11.19 12.33
N GLU A 122 23.93 11.30 11.02
CA GLU A 122 25.25 11.20 10.37
C GLU A 122 26.21 12.29 10.87
N LEU A 123 25.79 13.55 10.87
CA LEU A 123 26.60 14.65 11.39
C LEU A 123 26.92 14.49 12.88
N LEU A 124 25.95 14.01 13.68
CA LEU A 124 26.17 13.78 15.10
C LEU A 124 27.16 12.64 15.34
N ASN A 125 27.07 11.54 14.60
CA ASN A 125 28.02 10.44 14.69
C ASN A 125 29.45 10.92 14.34
N GLN A 126 29.61 11.77 13.32
CA GLN A 126 30.90 12.37 12.97
C GLN A 126 31.47 13.23 14.10
N ILE A 127 30.65 14.10 14.71
CA ILE A 127 31.06 14.91 15.85
C ILE A 127 31.50 14.02 17.04
N VAL A 128 30.78 12.93 17.29
CA VAL A 128 31.13 12.00 18.37
C VAL A 128 32.47 11.32 18.13
N CYS A 129 32.80 10.98 16.87
CA CYS A 129 34.09 10.39 16.52
C CYS A 129 35.29 11.34 16.70
N GLU A 130 35.07 12.66 16.67
CA GLU A 130 36.13 13.66 16.87
C GLU A 130 36.52 13.83 18.36
N PHE A 131 35.71 13.32 19.30
CA PHE A 131 36.01 13.45 20.72
C PHE A 131 37.16 12.52 21.17
N PRO A 132 37.93 12.93 22.20
CA PRO A 132 38.92 12.05 22.82
C PRO A 132 38.29 10.74 23.32
N PRO A 133 39.04 9.62 23.37
CA PRO A 133 38.53 8.33 23.84
C PRO A 133 38.00 8.36 25.29
N GLU A 134 38.53 9.27 26.10
CA GLU A 134 38.17 9.51 27.51
C GLU A 134 36.80 10.20 27.67
N HIS A 135 36.26 10.78 26.59
CA HIS A 135 35.04 11.59 26.64
C HIS A 135 33.81 10.67 26.79
N PRO A 136 32.88 10.96 27.72
CA PRO A 136 31.74 10.08 28.01
C PRO A 136 30.81 9.84 26.80
N LEU A 137 30.86 10.72 25.79
CA LEU A 137 30.09 10.59 24.55
C LEU A 137 30.73 9.63 23.53
N SER A 138 32.04 9.35 23.62
CA SER A 138 32.77 8.48 22.68
C SER A 138 32.37 7.00 22.79
N THR A 139 31.73 6.63 23.90
CA THR A 139 31.21 5.27 24.17
C THR A 139 29.76 5.10 23.74
N VAL A 140 29.09 6.16 23.28
CA VAL A 140 27.67 6.11 22.89
C VAL A 140 27.50 5.36 21.57
N LYS A 141 26.48 4.50 21.51
CA LYS A 141 26.16 3.74 20.30
C LYS A 141 25.81 4.71 19.15
N PRO A 142 26.39 4.54 17.94
CA PRO A 142 26.08 5.39 16.79
C PRO A 142 24.60 5.37 16.44
N LEU A 143 24.07 6.52 16.06
CA LEU A 143 22.71 6.65 15.54
C LEU A 143 22.62 6.02 14.14
N ARG A 144 21.40 5.60 13.73
CA ARG A 144 21.17 5.12 12.37
C ARG A 144 21.11 6.30 11.40
N GLU A 145 22.01 6.29 10.42
CA GLU A 145 22.16 7.36 9.42
C GLU A 145 21.19 7.20 8.24
N LEU A 146 20.83 5.95 7.90
CA LEU A 146 19.81 5.65 6.90
C LEU A 146 18.41 5.68 7.53
N LEU A 147 17.82 6.87 7.58
CA LEU A 147 16.42 7.09 7.95
C LEU A 147 15.68 7.70 6.74
N GLY A 148 14.59 7.08 6.31
CA GLY A 148 13.73 7.59 5.23
C GLY A 148 14.08 7.12 3.81
N HIS A 149 13.35 7.67 2.84
CA HIS A 149 13.45 7.38 1.41
C HIS A 149 13.82 8.64 0.64
N THR A 150 14.63 8.53 -0.41
CA THR A 150 14.83 9.67 -1.33
C THR A 150 13.51 10.02 -2.04
N PRO A 151 13.27 11.28 -2.45
CA PRO A 151 12.07 11.65 -3.20
C PRO A 151 11.80 10.76 -4.43
N ILE A 152 12.85 10.35 -5.14
CA ILE A 152 12.76 9.44 -6.29
C ILE A 152 12.22 8.06 -5.89
N GLN A 153 12.62 7.53 -4.74
CA GLN A 153 12.10 6.25 -4.21
C GLN A 153 10.62 6.36 -3.85
N VAL A 154 10.18 7.52 -3.33
CA VAL A 154 8.77 7.82 -3.04
C VAL A 154 7.96 7.86 -4.33
N VAL A 155 8.44 8.58 -5.36
CA VAL A 155 7.79 8.63 -6.68
C VAL A 155 7.71 7.23 -7.32
N ALA A 156 8.78 6.44 -7.28
CA ALA A 156 8.77 5.08 -7.79
C ALA A 156 7.75 4.18 -7.04
N GLY A 157 7.61 4.38 -5.72
CA GLY A 157 6.58 3.73 -4.92
C GLY A 157 5.18 4.16 -5.34
N ALA A 158 4.93 5.46 -5.49
CA ALA A 158 3.63 5.98 -5.92
C ALA A 158 3.21 5.43 -7.29
N ILE A 159 4.14 5.40 -8.27
CA ILE A 159 3.89 4.80 -9.59
C ILE A 159 3.52 3.33 -9.46
N LEU A 160 4.28 2.56 -8.68
CA LEU A 160 3.97 1.15 -8.41
C LEU A 160 2.56 1.00 -7.81
N GLY A 161 2.21 1.83 -6.84
CA GLY A 161 0.88 1.84 -6.22
C GLY A 161 -0.24 2.10 -7.23
N CYS A 162 -0.06 3.11 -8.10
CA CYS A 162 -1.01 3.40 -9.17
C CYS A 162 -1.20 2.22 -10.12
N VAL A 163 -0.11 1.58 -10.55
CA VAL A 163 -0.15 0.42 -11.45
C VAL A 163 -0.89 -0.73 -10.79
N VAL A 164 -0.61 -1.04 -9.52
CA VAL A 164 -1.27 -2.14 -8.80
C VAL A 164 -2.77 -1.88 -8.66
N ALA A 165 -3.18 -0.67 -8.26
CA ALA A 165 -4.59 -0.32 -8.14
C ALA A 165 -5.33 -0.40 -9.49
N TYR A 166 -4.70 0.07 -10.56
CA TYR A 166 -5.28 -0.03 -11.90
C TYR A 166 -5.44 -1.49 -12.35
N LEU A 167 -4.42 -2.33 -12.16
CA LEU A 167 -4.47 -3.76 -12.52
C LEU A 167 -5.52 -4.52 -11.70
N MET A 168 -5.61 -4.24 -10.41
CA MET A 168 -6.64 -4.79 -9.54
C MET A 168 -8.04 -4.44 -10.04
N ARG A 169 -8.27 -3.17 -10.39
CA ARG A 169 -9.54 -2.71 -10.94
C ARG A 169 -9.84 -3.32 -12.31
N SER A 170 -8.86 -3.46 -13.21
CA SER A 170 -9.09 -4.07 -14.53
C SER A 170 -9.40 -5.56 -14.47
N THR A 171 -8.98 -6.22 -13.38
CA THR A 171 -9.26 -7.64 -13.13
C THR A 171 -10.62 -7.83 -12.44
N SER A 172 -11.28 -6.73 -12.05
CA SER A 172 -12.55 -6.72 -11.34
C SER A 172 -13.74 -6.45 -12.24
#